data_AF-A0A954BTK6-F1
#
_entry.id   AF-A0A954BTK6-F1
#
_cell.length_a   1.000
_cell.length_b   1.000
_cell.length_c   1.000
_cell.angle_alpha   90.00
_cell.angle_beta   90.00
_cell.angle_gamma   90.00
#
_symmetry.space_group_name_H-M   'P 1'
#
loop_
_entity.id
_entity.type
_entity.pdbx_description
1 polymer ?
#
loop_
_entity_poly.entity_id
_entity_poly.type
_entity_poly.pdbx_seq_one_letter_code
_entity_poly.pdbx_strand_id
1 'polypeptide(L)'
;METLRKDIADVAARNERDADEIEVQHLLVAHKDAGIGGVTRSKEEAEQLTAELYEKIRNGADFDALVKEYTDDAHPGIYGMTMTGSGDRSRNVYPRNGMVAAFGDVGWRLDVGEVGVAPFDARTSPYGWHIIKRTK
;
A
#
# COMPACT_ATOMS: atom_id res chain seq x y z
N MET A 1 -16.49 0.01 6.11
CA MET A 1 -15.55 0.78 6.93
C MET A 1 -15.03 0.04 8.17
N GLU A 2 -15.89 -0.57 8.99
CA GLU A 2 -15.44 -1.29 10.20
C GLU A 2 -14.45 -2.42 9.91
N THR A 3 -14.74 -3.24 8.88
CA THR A 3 -13.83 -4.31 8.40
C THR A 3 -12.45 -3.78 8.04
N LEU A 4 -12.38 -2.71 7.24
CA LEU A 4 -11.11 -2.09 6.83
C LEU A 4 -10.26 -1.70 8.05
N ARG A 5 -10.86 -1.00 9.02
CA ARG A 5 -10.13 -0.53 10.21
C ARG A 5 -9.67 -1.67 11.09
N LYS A 6 -10.50 -2.72 11.24
CA LYS A 6 -10.15 -3.92 11.97
C LYS A 6 -8.95 -4.62 11.32
N ASP A 7 -8.97 -4.83 10.00
CA ASP A 7 -7.88 -5.52 9.31
C ASP A 7 -6.58 -4.71 9.33
N ILE A 8 -6.65 -3.37 9.21
CA ILE A 8 -5.49 -2.50 9.39
C ILE A 8 -4.86 -2.72 10.77
N ALA A 9 -5.68 -2.73 11.83
CA ALA A 9 -5.20 -2.95 13.19
C ALA A 9 -4.63 -4.37 13.37
N ASP A 10 -5.30 -5.38 12.80
CA ASP A 10 -4.85 -6.77 12.86
C ASP A 10 -3.51 -6.96 12.16
N VAL A 11 -3.31 -6.38 10.97
CA VAL A 11 -2.02 -6.42 10.26
C VAL A 11 -0.96 -5.68 11.05
N ALA A 12 -1.24 -4.47 11.57
CA ALA A 12 -0.27 -3.68 12.34
C ALA A 12 0.20 -4.38 13.62
N ALA A 13 -0.65 -5.22 14.23
CA ALA A 13 -0.32 -5.98 15.44
C ALA A 13 0.55 -7.23 15.18
N ARG A 14 0.74 -7.64 13.92
CA ARG A 14 1.56 -8.81 13.59
C ARG A 14 3.05 -8.51 13.72
N ASN A 15 3.80 -9.55 14.03
CA ASN A 15 5.25 -9.53 13.84
C ASN A 15 5.59 -9.47 12.35
N GLU A 16 6.69 -8.81 12.04
CA GLU A 16 7.25 -8.83 10.69
C GLU A 16 7.72 -10.24 10.33
N ARG A 17 7.57 -10.61 9.06
CA ARG A 17 8.09 -11.85 8.50
C ARG A 17 9.61 -11.73 8.35
N ASP A 18 10.32 -12.80 8.63
CA ASP A 18 11.77 -12.86 8.45
C ASP A 18 12.10 -12.94 6.95
N ALA A 19 12.40 -11.79 6.35
CA ALA A 19 12.74 -11.66 4.94
C ALA A 19 13.69 -10.47 4.73
N ASP A 20 14.81 -10.69 4.05
CA ASP A 20 15.76 -9.62 3.72
C ASP A 20 15.23 -8.67 2.64
N GLU A 21 14.43 -9.19 1.70
CA GLU A 21 13.81 -8.45 0.60
C GLU A 21 12.35 -8.91 0.42
N ILE A 22 11.46 -7.97 0.12
CA ILE A 22 10.07 -8.25 -0.29
C ILE A 22 9.74 -7.48 -1.57
N GLU A 23 8.73 -7.95 -2.30
CA GLU A 23 8.15 -7.20 -3.41
C GLU A 23 6.66 -6.96 -3.14
N VAL A 24 6.21 -5.74 -3.41
CA VAL A 24 4.81 -5.37 -3.24
C VAL A 24 4.27 -4.71 -4.51
N GLN A 25 2.99 -4.91 -4.75
CA GLN A 25 2.19 -4.08 -5.65
C GLN A 25 1.26 -3.21 -4.79
N HIS A 26 1.07 -1.94 -5.15
CA HIS A 26 0.12 -1.08 -4.42
C HIS A 26 -0.86 -0.34 -5.34
N LEU A 27 -1.99 0.03 -4.73
CA LEU A 27 -2.99 0.94 -5.25
C LEU A 27 -3.04 2.14 -4.31
N LEU A 28 -2.67 3.33 -4.79
CA LEU A 28 -2.79 4.57 -4.01
C LEU A 28 -4.17 5.18 -4.21
N VAL A 29 -4.85 5.48 -3.10
CA VAL A 29 -6.04 6.34 -3.06
C VAL A 29 -5.68 7.62 -2.30
N ALA A 30 -5.45 8.69 -3.05
CA ALA A 30 -5.07 9.99 -2.53
C ALA A 30 -6.30 10.87 -2.21
N HIS A 31 -6.05 11.95 -1.45
CA HIS A 31 -7.00 13.02 -1.20
C HIS A 31 -6.44 14.38 -1.66
N LYS A 32 -7.29 15.39 -1.79
CA LYS A 32 -6.96 16.72 -2.33
C LYS A 32 -5.82 17.45 -1.61
N ASP A 33 -5.59 17.15 -0.34
CA ASP A 33 -4.52 17.77 0.46
C ASP A 33 -3.19 16.99 0.42
N ALA A 34 -3.12 15.89 -0.34
CA ALA A 34 -1.94 15.03 -0.44
C ALA A 34 -0.90 15.53 -1.48
N GLY A 35 -1.21 16.61 -2.21
CA GLY A 35 -0.32 17.18 -3.23
C GLY A 35 -0.25 16.37 -4.53
N ILE A 36 -1.13 15.38 -4.73
CA ILE A 36 -1.25 14.61 -5.96
C ILE A 36 -2.13 15.38 -6.96
N GLY A 37 -1.60 15.63 -8.15
CA GLY A 37 -2.30 16.40 -9.19
C GLY A 37 -3.58 15.73 -9.67
N GLY A 38 -4.64 16.51 -9.90
CA GLY A 38 -5.92 16.01 -10.42
C GLY A 38 -6.84 15.36 -9.37
N VAL A 39 -6.37 15.17 -8.14
CA VAL A 39 -7.17 14.58 -7.05
C VAL A 39 -8.00 15.66 -6.36
N THR A 40 -9.34 15.56 -6.43
CA THR A 40 -10.26 16.54 -5.82
C THR A 40 -11.01 16.03 -4.59
N ARG A 41 -10.95 14.72 -4.32
CA ARG A 41 -11.71 14.06 -3.27
C ARG A 41 -11.21 14.40 -1.86
N SER A 42 -12.11 14.41 -0.88
CA SER A 42 -11.79 14.61 0.54
C SER A 42 -11.07 13.39 1.14
N LYS A 43 -10.57 13.53 2.38
CA LYS A 43 -9.99 12.42 3.13
C LYS A 43 -11.02 11.32 3.40
N GLU A 44 -12.25 11.73 3.75
CA GLU A 44 -13.36 10.81 4.01
C GLU A 44 -13.78 10.07 2.73
N GLU A 45 -13.83 10.76 1.59
CA GLU A 45 -14.11 10.14 0.28
C GLU A 45 -13.00 9.17 -0.14
N ALA A 46 -11.73 9.51 0.12
CA ALA A 46 -10.60 8.63 -0.14
C ALA A 46 -10.62 7.37 0.76
N GLU A 47 -10.93 7.52 2.05
CA GLU A 47 -11.08 6.40 2.98
C GLU A 47 -12.23 5.47 2.54
N GLN A 48 -13.36 6.06 2.14
CA GLN A 48 -14.53 5.31 1.66
C GLN A 48 -14.21 4.55 0.37
N LEU A 49 -13.58 5.19 -0.61
CA LEU A 49 -13.14 4.53 -1.86
C LEU A 49 -12.15 3.39 -1.56
N THR A 50 -11.22 3.62 -0.64
CA THR A 50 -10.28 2.57 -0.19
C THR A 50 -11.02 1.37 0.36
N ALA A 51 -12.02 1.59 1.21
CA ALA A 51 -12.81 0.49 1.78
C ALA A 51 -13.58 -0.29 0.71
N GLU A 52 -14.15 0.40 -0.28
CA GLU A 52 -14.87 -0.24 -1.39
C GLU A 52 -13.94 -1.10 -2.26
N LEU A 53 -12.77 -0.56 -2.63
CA LEU A 53 -11.78 -1.29 -3.41
C LEU A 53 -11.23 -2.48 -2.62
N TYR A 54 -10.94 -2.29 -1.33
CA TYR A 54 -10.45 -3.36 -0.46
C TYR A 54 -11.46 -4.50 -0.31
N GLU A 55 -12.75 -4.19 -0.15
CA GLU A 55 -13.82 -5.20 -0.15
C GLU A 55 -13.91 -5.96 -1.48
N LYS A 56 -13.79 -5.27 -2.63
CA LYS A 56 -13.75 -5.95 -3.94
C LYS A 56 -12.58 -6.92 -4.03
N ILE A 57 -11.40 -6.51 -3.56
CA ILE A 57 -10.19 -7.34 -3.57
C ILE A 57 -10.35 -8.56 -2.66
N ARG A 58 -10.89 -8.37 -1.45
CA ARG A 58 -11.21 -9.47 -0.53
C ARG A 58 -12.20 -10.48 -1.12
N ASN A 59 -13.08 -10.02 -2.01
CA ASN A 59 -14.04 -10.86 -2.73
C ASN A 59 -13.48 -11.45 -4.05
N GLY A 60 -12.16 -11.35 -4.28
CA GLY A 60 -11.48 -11.99 -5.40
C GLY A 60 -11.40 -11.17 -6.68
N ALA A 61 -11.65 -9.85 -6.63
CA ALA A 61 -11.39 -8.98 -7.77
C ALA A 61 -9.90 -8.99 -8.15
N ASP A 62 -9.62 -8.82 -9.45
CA ASP A 62 -8.25 -8.73 -9.95
C ASP A 62 -7.57 -7.45 -9.44
N PHE A 63 -6.55 -7.62 -8.61
CA PHE A 63 -5.82 -6.52 -8.00
C PHE A 63 -5.12 -5.65 -9.04
N ASP A 64 -4.51 -6.24 -10.08
CA ASP A 64 -3.77 -5.47 -11.09
C ASP A 64 -4.71 -4.62 -11.94
N ALA A 65 -5.88 -5.17 -12.28
CA ALA A 65 -6.93 -4.43 -12.97
C ALA A 65 -7.41 -3.22 -12.15
N LEU A 66 -7.61 -3.39 -10.84
CA LEU A 66 -7.99 -2.29 -9.95
C LEU A 66 -6.88 -1.26 -9.79
N VAL A 67 -5.61 -1.68 -9.71
CA VAL A 67 -4.46 -0.76 -9.71
C VAL A 67 -4.47 0.09 -10.97
N LYS A 68 -4.63 -0.53 -12.13
CA LYS A 68 -4.66 0.16 -13.43
C LYS A 68 -5.79 1.18 -13.56
N GLU A 69 -6.95 0.89 -12.97
CA GLU A 69 -8.14 1.73 -13.08
C GLU A 69 -8.19 2.85 -12.04
N TYR A 70 -7.76 2.60 -10.80
CA TYR A 70 -8.04 3.48 -9.66
C TYR A 70 -6.83 4.13 -9.00
N THR A 71 -5.60 3.69 -9.28
CA THR A 71 -4.44 4.26 -8.58
C THR A 71 -4.24 5.74 -8.95
N ASP A 72 -4.06 6.59 -7.94
CA ASP A 72 -3.62 7.99 -8.14
C ASP A 72 -2.08 8.11 -8.24
N ASP A 73 -1.38 6.98 -8.36
CA ASP A 73 0.04 6.88 -8.69
C ASP A 73 0.20 6.30 -10.12
N ALA A 74 1.34 5.66 -10.43
CA ALA A 74 1.57 4.96 -11.69
C ALA A 74 1.28 3.45 -11.59
N HIS A 75 0.55 2.90 -12.56
CA HIS A 75 0.54 1.46 -12.82
C HIS A 75 1.89 1.02 -13.46
N PRO A 76 2.48 -0.13 -13.08
CA PRO A 76 1.90 -1.20 -12.27
C PRO A 76 2.03 -1.05 -10.76
N GLY A 77 2.71 -0.01 -10.25
CA GLY A 77 2.86 0.21 -8.82
C GLY A 77 3.61 -0.91 -8.09
N ILE A 78 4.59 -1.53 -8.74
CA ILE A 78 5.37 -2.65 -8.19
C ILE A 78 6.72 -2.15 -7.70
N TYR A 79 7.03 -2.37 -6.43
CA TYR A 79 8.28 -1.94 -5.81
C TYR A 79 8.88 -3.07 -4.97
N GLY A 80 10.18 -3.29 -5.11
CA GLY A 80 10.96 -4.11 -4.21
C GLY A 80 11.47 -3.29 -3.04
N MET A 81 11.58 -3.90 -1.87
CA MET A 81 12.18 -3.28 -0.69
C MET A 81 13.14 -4.24 0.00
N THR A 82 14.29 -3.73 0.45
CA THR A 82 15.29 -4.50 1.20
C THR A 82 15.52 -3.91 2.60
N MET A 83 15.69 -4.77 3.59
CA MET A 83 16.16 -4.42 4.94
C MET A 83 17.65 -4.10 4.97
N THR A 84 18.42 -4.61 4.00
CA THR A 84 19.88 -4.52 3.98
C THR A 84 20.39 -3.78 2.74
N GLY A 85 21.49 -3.04 2.91
CA GLY A 85 22.15 -2.34 1.81
C GLY A 85 21.37 -1.13 1.27
N SER A 86 21.79 -0.67 0.09
CA SER A 86 21.27 0.55 -0.55
C SER A 86 20.11 0.32 -1.53
N GLY A 87 19.60 -0.91 -1.64
CA GLY A 87 18.70 -1.32 -2.73
C GLY A 87 19.40 -1.45 -4.09
N ASP A 88 18.62 -1.83 -5.10
CA ASP A 88 19.03 -1.96 -6.50
C ASP A 88 18.00 -1.29 -7.41
N ARG A 89 18.32 -0.07 -7.84
CA ARG A 89 17.44 0.74 -8.69
C ARG A 89 17.19 0.12 -10.07
N SER A 90 18.10 -0.73 -10.58
CA SER A 90 17.91 -1.42 -11.85
C SER A 90 16.80 -2.47 -11.78
N ARG A 91 16.50 -2.96 -10.56
CA ARG A 91 15.45 -3.93 -10.25
C ARG A 91 14.23 -3.29 -9.59
N ASN A 92 14.15 -1.96 -9.52
CA ASN A 92 13.14 -1.23 -8.76
C ASN A 92 13.08 -1.64 -7.27
N VAL A 93 14.25 -1.98 -6.69
CA VAL A 93 14.41 -2.33 -5.27
C VAL A 93 14.99 -1.14 -4.51
N TYR A 94 14.34 -0.78 -3.40
CA TYR A 94 14.68 0.37 -2.58
C TYR A 94 15.07 -0.07 -1.16
N PRO A 95 15.95 0.64 -0.46
CA PRO A 95 16.12 0.38 0.97
C PRO A 95 14.81 0.74 1.68
N ARG A 96 14.44 0.01 2.75
CA ARG A 96 13.18 0.25 3.49
C ARG A 96 12.99 1.71 3.92
N ASN A 97 14.08 2.39 4.31
CA ASN A 97 14.07 3.80 4.72
C ASN A 97 14.04 4.80 3.54
N GLY A 98 14.13 4.32 2.30
CA GLY A 98 14.03 5.11 1.08
C GLY A 98 12.61 5.16 0.49
N MET A 99 11.67 4.48 1.12
CA MET A 99 10.24 4.46 0.77
C MET A 99 9.43 5.12 1.90
N VAL A 100 8.15 5.39 1.66
CA VAL A 100 7.24 5.81 2.73
C VAL A 100 7.17 4.70 3.79
N ALA A 101 7.27 5.06 5.07
CA ALA A 101 7.44 4.09 6.16
C ALA A 101 6.33 3.04 6.18
N ALA A 102 5.10 3.44 5.88
CA ALA A 102 3.94 2.56 5.89
C ALA A 102 4.03 1.39 4.89
N PHE A 103 4.80 1.51 3.80
CA PHE A 103 5.05 0.38 2.88
C PHE A 103 5.81 -0.74 3.57
N GLY A 104 6.88 -0.39 4.29
CA GLY A 104 7.65 -1.37 5.04
C GLY A 104 6.83 -1.95 6.20
N ASP A 105 6.12 -1.09 6.91
CA ASP A 105 5.31 -1.48 8.08
C ASP A 105 4.16 -2.43 7.70
N VAL A 106 3.54 -2.26 6.54
CA VAL A 106 2.52 -3.20 6.07
C VAL A 106 3.15 -4.39 5.34
N GLY A 107 4.04 -4.13 4.38
CA GLY A 107 4.58 -5.15 3.47
C GLY A 107 5.26 -6.31 4.18
N TRP A 108 6.09 -6.04 5.21
CA TRP A 108 6.75 -7.11 5.97
C TRP A 108 5.82 -7.88 6.89
N ARG A 109 4.60 -7.40 7.16
CA ARG A 109 3.62 -8.10 8.01
C ARG A 109 2.67 -8.99 7.21
N LEU A 110 2.69 -8.89 5.88
CA LEU A 110 1.88 -9.68 4.96
C LEU A 110 2.58 -10.99 4.57
N ASP A 111 1.78 -12.04 4.40
CA ASP A 111 2.18 -13.24 3.65
C ASP A 111 2.22 -12.97 2.13
N VAL A 112 2.97 -13.77 1.39
CA VAL A 112 2.99 -13.69 -0.08
C VAL A 112 1.58 -13.98 -0.63
N GLY A 113 1.07 -13.06 -1.43
CA GLY A 113 -0.29 -13.07 -1.96
C GLY A 113 -1.32 -12.36 -1.09
N GLU A 114 -0.98 -12.04 0.17
CA GLU A 114 -1.88 -11.32 1.08
C GLU A 114 -1.96 -9.83 0.75
N VAL A 115 -3.10 -9.22 1.08
CA VAL A 115 -3.38 -7.80 0.88
C VAL A 115 -3.67 -7.13 2.22
N GLY A 116 -2.96 -6.04 2.49
CA GLY A 116 -3.17 -5.14 3.63
C GLY A 116 -3.42 -3.71 3.19
N VAL A 117 -3.69 -2.84 4.14
CA VAL A 117 -3.86 -1.40 3.89
C VAL A 117 -2.98 -0.59 4.82
N ALA A 118 -2.20 0.34 4.26
CA ALA A 118 -1.57 1.43 4.98
C ALA A 118 -2.54 2.62 4.98
N PRO A 119 -3.07 3.04 6.15
CA PRO A 119 -3.94 4.21 6.22
C PRO A 119 -3.16 5.50 5.97
N PHE A 120 -3.87 6.55 5.56
CA PHE A 120 -3.30 7.90 5.52
C PHE A 120 -2.78 8.30 6.91
N ASP A 121 -1.54 8.78 6.92
CA ASP A 121 -0.91 9.41 8.07
C ASP A 121 0.05 10.49 7.56
N ALA A 122 -0.05 11.70 8.09
CA ALA A 122 0.69 12.85 7.56
C ALA A 122 2.22 12.71 7.63
N ARG A 123 2.74 11.75 8.41
CA ARG A 123 4.19 11.52 8.57
C ARG A 123 4.66 10.26 7.84
N THR A 124 3.90 9.18 7.94
CA THR A 124 4.33 7.83 7.52
C THR A 124 3.68 7.36 6.22
N SER A 125 2.55 7.96 5.84
CA SER A 125 1.81 7.71 4.60
C SER A 125 1.13 9.00 4.09
N PRO A 126 1.92 10.04 3.74
CA PRO A 126 1.38 11.38 3.50
C PRO A 126 0.58 11.52 2.20
N TYR A 127 0.68 10.54 1.30
CA TYR A 127 0.03 10.60 -0.02
C TYR A 127 -1.41 10.10 -0.02
N GLY A 128 -1.82 9.36 1.00
CA GLY A 128 -3.16 8.78 1.11
C GLY A 128 -3.14 7.38 1.69
N TRP A 129 -4.15 6.60 1.29
CA TRP A 129 -4.26 5.19 1.64
C TRP A 129 -3.60 4.34 0.58
N HIS A 130 -2.84 3.35 0.99
CA HIS A 130 -2.24 2.38 0.07
C HIS A 130 -2.81 1.00 0.35
N ILE A 131 -3.50 0.41 -0.62
CA ILE A 131 -3.82 -1.01 -0.59
C ILE A 131 -2.59 -1.73 -1.14
N ILE A 132 -1.99 -2.61 -0.34
CA ILE A 132 -0.68 -3.20 -0.60
C ILE A 132 -0.85 -4.72 -0.69
N LYS A 133 -0.45 -5.31 -1.80
CA LYS A 133 -0.34 -6.76 -1.99
C LYS A 133 1.11 -7.16 -1.98
N ARG A 134 1.49 -8.13 -1.14
CA ARG A 134 2.83 -8.71 -1.20
C ARG A 134 2.90 -9.73 -2.33
N THR A 135 3.80 -9.53 -3.30
CA THR A 135 3.99 -10.43 -4.45
C THR A 135 5.15 -11.39 -4.26
N LYS A 136 6.14 -11.04 -3.42
CA LYS A 136 7.29 -11.88 -3.03
C LYS A 136 7.69 -11.62 -1.57
#